data_AF-A0A2E9Y1T6-F1
#
_entry.id   AF-A0A2E9Y1T6-F1
#
_cell.length_a   1.000
_cell.length_b   1.000
_cell.length_c   1.000
_cell.angle_alpha   90.00
_cell.angle_beta   90.00
_cell.angle_gamma   90.00
#
_symmetry.space_group_name_H-M   'P 1'
#
loop_
_entity.id
_entity.type
_entity.pdbx_description
1 polymer ?
#
loop_
_entity_poly.entity_id
_entity_poly.type
_entity_poly.pdbx_seq_one_letter_code
_entity_poly.pdbx_strand_id
1 'polypeptide(L)' 'MDWEGKRRVWLEISDITEEQFETHMAAQKAREEGVPKVGEAAPDFVADILGRDWQRTGETVRLSDLRDKPVGLVFGSYT' A
#
# COMPACT_ATOMS: atom_id res chain seq x y z
N MET A 1 -17.20 -9.92 -14.89
CA MET A 1 -17.82 -9.99 -13.56
C MET A 1 -18.19 -8.58 -13.14
N ASP A 2 -19.46 -8.35 -12.85
CA ASP A 2 -19.99 -7.08 -12.34
C ASP A 2 -19.60 -6.87 -10.87
N TRP A 3 -19.99 -5.71 -10.31
CA TRP A 3 -19.68 -5.35 -8.93
C TRP A 3 -20.25 -6.35 -7.92
N GLU A 4 -21.50 -6.77 -8.09
CA GLU A 4 -22.14 -7.76 -7.20
C GLU A 4 -21.46 -9.12 -7.26
N GLY A 5 -21.03 -9.55 -8.45
CA GLY A 5 -20.24 -10.77 -8.63
C GLY A 5 -18.90 -10.69 -7.91
N LYS A 6 -18.18 -9.56 -8.00
CA LYS A 6 -16.90 -9.35 -7.31
C LYS A 6 -17.07 -9.32 -5.80
N ARG A 7 -18.11 -8.64 -5.30
CA ARG A 7 -18.45 -8.56 -3.88
C ARG A 7 -18.70 -9.94 -3.28
N ARG A 8 -19.51 -10.76 -3.95
CA ARG A 8 -19.82 -12.13 -3.52
C ARG A 8 -18.55 -12.99 -3.41
N VAL A 9 -17.67 -12.95 -4.41
CA VAL A 9 -16.40 -13.68 -4.37
C VAL A 9 -15.55 -13.23 -3.19
N TRP A 10 -15.46 -11.91 -2.95
CA TRP A 10 -14.67 -11.37 -1.84
C TRP A 10 -15.17 -11.83 -0.47
N LEU A 11 -16.49 -11.83 -0.26
CA LEU A 11 -17.08 -12.33 0.99
C LEU A 11 -16.93 -13.84 1.16
N GLU A 12 -16.86 -14.61 0.07
CA GLU A 12 -16.67 -16.07 0.11
C GLU A 12 -15.24 -16.47 0.47
N ILE A 13 -14.24 -15.70 0.02
CA ILE A 13 -12.81 -16.04 0.21
C ILE A 13 -12.17 -15.39 1.43
N SER A 14 -12.84 -14.44 2.08
CA SER A 14 -12.27 -13.63 3.17
C SER A 14 -12.93 -13.97 4.50
N ASP A 15 -12.14 -14.10 5.57
CA ASP A 15 -12.62 -14.25 6.95
C ASP A 15 -13.10 -12.89 7.53
N ILE A 16 -14.04 -12.22 6.86
CA ILE A 16 -14.62 -10.95 7.31
C ILE A 16 -16.14 -10.94 7.13
N THR A 17 -16.83 -10.21 7.99
CA THR A 17 -18.28 -10.01 7.85
C THR A 17 -18.60 -9.04 6.71
N GLU A 18 -19.86 -9.04 6.28
CA GLU A 18 -20.38 -8.09 5.29
C GLU A 18 -20.20 -6.63 5.75
N GLU A 19 -20.48 -6.34 7.01
CA GLU A 19 -20.28 -5.01 7.58
C GLU A 19 -18.80 -4.58 7.59
N GLN A 20 -17.90 -5.50 7.94
CA GLN A 20 -16.46 -5.25 7.88
C GLN A 20 -16.01 -4.99 6.44
N PHE A 21 -16.50 -5.77 5.48
CA PHE A 21 -16.21 -5.55 4.06
C PHE A 21 -16.65 -4.17 3.59
N GLU A 22 -17.88 -3.76 3.89
CA GLU A 22 -18.38 -2.42 3.52
C GLU A 22 -17.56 -1.31 4.18
N THR A 23 -17.17 -1.48 5.45
CA THR A 23 -16.30 -0.55 6.16
C THR A 23 -14.91 -0.43 5.51
N HIS A 24 -14.31 -1.57 5.15
CA HIS A 24 -13.03 -1.61 4.44
C HIS A 24 -13.12 -0.92 3.07
N MET A 25 -14.22 -1.15 2.35
CA MET A 25 -14.42 -0.57 1.02
C MET A 25 -14.67 0.93 1.06
N ALA A 26 -15.46 1.41 2.01
CA ALA A 26 -15.64 2.84 2.24
C ALA A 26 -14.30 3.52 2.58
N ALA A 27 -13.50 2.92 3.47
CA ALA A 27 -12.19 3.44 3.83
C ALA A 27 -11.21 3.45 2.65
N GLN A 28 -11.22 2.41 1.81
CA GLN A 28 -10.39 2.37 0.61
C GLN A 28 -10.80 3.42 -0.40
N LYS A 29 -12.10 3.59 -0.66
CA LYS A 29 -12.62 4.62 -1.57
C LYS A 29 -12.22 6.03 -1.13
N ALA A 30 -12.30 6.32 0.17
CA ALA A 30 -11.89 7.60 0.72
C ALA A 30 -10.37 7.85 0.55
N ARG A 31 -9.54 6.80 0.67
CA ARG A 31 -8.09 6.93 0.42
C ARG A 31 -7.76 7.16 -1.04
N GLU A 32 -8.48 6.49 -1.95
CA GLU A 32 -8.26 6.57 -3.40
C GLU A 32 -8.32 8.01 -3.93
N GLU A 33 -9.16 8.86 -3.34
CA GLU A 33 -9.27 10.28 -3.71
C GLU A 33 -7.94 11.06 -3.56
N GLY A 34 -7.05 10.62 -2.65
CA GLY A 34 -5.75 11.23 -2.42
C GLY A 34 -4.56 10.51 -3.06
N VAL A 35 -4.80 9.40 -3.77
CA VAL A 35 -3.72 8.62 -4.39
C VAL A 35 -3.29 9.30 -5.70
N PRO A 36 -1.99 9.55 -5.92
CA PRO A 36 -1.51 10.09 -7.18
C PRO A 36 -1.84 9.18 -8.36
N LYS A 37 -2.25 9.77 -9.47
CA LYS A 37 -2.56 9.02 -10.69
C LYS A 37 -1.29 8.51 -11.35
N VAL A 38 -1.42 7.51 -12.21
CA VAL A 38 -0.31 7.02 -13.03
C VAL A 38 0.27 8.19 -13.87
N GLY A 39 1.57 8.43 -13.72
CA GLY A 39 2.28 9.54 -14.36
C GLY A 39 2.43 10.80 -13.49
N GLU A 40 1.72 10.89 -12.37
CA GLU A 40 1.96 11.92 -11.36
C GLU A 40 3.17 11.56 -10.48
N ALA A 41 3.67 12.54 -9.73
CA ALA A 41 4.79 12.32 -8.83
C ALA A 41 4.43 11.31 -7.74
N ALA A 42 5.30 10.32 -7.50
CA ALA A 42 5.16 9.41 -6.39
C ALA A 42 5.13 10.18 -5.05
N PRO A 43 4.29 9.78 -4.07
CA PRO A 43 4.29 10.40 -2.75
C PRO A 43 5.67 10.33 -2.11
N ASP A 44 6.15 11.45 -1.58
CA ASP A 44 7.41 11.44 -0.83
C ASP A 44 7.20 10.75 0.52
N PHE A 45 8.18 9.96 0.95
CA PHE A 45 8.18 9.29 2.24
C PHE A 45 9.60 9.16 2.77
N VAL A 46 9.69 8.90 4.08
CA VAL A 46 10.95 8.58 4.76
C VAL A 46 10.85 7.16 5.28
N ALA A 47 11.88 6.35 5.06
CA ALA A 47 11.96 4.98 5.53
C ALA A 47 13.26 4.73 6.31
N ASP A 48 13.19 3.85 7.30
CA ASP A 48 14.37 3.38 8.02
C ASP A 48 15.22 2.47 7.11
N ILE A 49 16.53 2.64 7.14
CA ILE A 49 17.45 1.71 6.51
C ILE A 49 17.63 0.50 7.44
N LEU A 50 17.49 -0.69 6.86
CA LEU A 50 17.76 -1.95 7.55
C LEU A 50 19.17 -2.44 7.23
N GLY A 51 19.86 -2.90 8.28
CA GLY A 51 21.17 -3.55 8.16
C GLY A 51 21.04 -4.99 7.65
N ARG A 52 22.18 -5.67 7.56
CA ARG A 52 22.27 -7.04 7.02
C ARG A 52 21.40 -8.08 7.74
N ASP A 53 21.12 -7.87 9.03
CA ASP A 53 20.33 -8.77 9.87
C ASP A 53 18.92 -8.21 10.12
N TRP A 54 18.44 -7.35 9.23
CA TRP A 54 17.12 -6.70 9.30
C TRP A 54 16.91 -5.78 10.51
N GLN A 55 17.98 -5.44 11.22
CA GLN A 55 17.96 -4.45 12.29
C GLN A 55 17.88 -3.04 11.74
N ARG A 56 17.13 -2.15 12.41
CA ARG A 56 17.18 -0.71 12.12
C ARG A 56 18.59 -0.19 12.36
N THR A 57 19.17 0.53 11.39
CA THR A 57 20.48 1.16 11.57
C THR A 57 20.41 2.50 12.31
N GLY A 58 19.21 3.09 12.40
CA GLY A 58 19.00 4.47 12.87
C GLY A 58 19.18 5.52 11.76
N GLU A 59 19.61 5.10 10.57
CA GLU A 59 19.64 5.94 9.38
C GLU A 59 18.30 5.88 8.66
N THR A 60 17.97 6.97 7.96
CA THR A 60 16.76 7.08 7.17
C THR A 60 17.07 7.50 5.75
N VAL A 61 16.20 7.12 4.82
CA VAL A 61 16.24 7.56 3.43
C VAL A 61 14.92 8.22 3.07
N ARG A 62 14.97 9.35 2.38
CA ARG A 62 13.82 10.02 1.79
C ARG A 62 13.73 9.69 0.31
N LEU A 63 12.54 9.37 -0.19
CA LEU A 63 12.34 9.01 -1.60
C LEU A 63 12.84 10.12 -2.55
N SER A 64 12.53 11.37 -2.26
CA SER A 64 12.92 12.51 -3.09
C SER A 64 14.44 12.76 -3.15
N ASP A 65 15.24 12.20 -2.24
CA ASP A 65 16.71 12.25 -2.31
C ASP A 65 17.28 11.27 -3.36
N LEU A 66 16.45 10.35 -3.86
CA LEU A 66 16.80 9.34 -4.86
C LEU A 66 16.40 9.74 -6.28
N ARG A 67 16.03 11.01 -6.52
CA ARG A 67 15.74 11.51 -7.87
C ARG A 67 16.92 11.26 -8.81
N ASP A 68 16.60 11.11 -10.09
CA ASP A 68 17.55 10.79 -11.17
C ASP A 68 18.21 9.40 -11.07
N LYS A 69 17.76 8.56 -10.14
CA LYS A 69 18.14 7.14 -10.02
C LYS A 69 16.92 6.25 -10.18
N PRO A 70 17.03 5.09 -10.85
CA PRO A 70 15.94 4.12 -10.86
C PRO A 70 15.73 3.53 -9.46
N VAL A 71 14.49 3.58 -8.96
CA VAL A 71 14.10 3.05 -7.64
C VAL A 71 12.96 2.06 -7.81
N GLY A 72 13.08 0.88 -7.18
CA GLY A 72 12.00 -0.10 -7.07
C GLY A 72 11.44 -0.12 -5.66
N LEU A 73 10.11 -0.03 -5.52
CA LEU A 73 9.41 -0.24 -4.25
C LEU A 73 8.87 -1.65 -4.20
N VAL A 74 9.34 -2.45 -3.25
CA VAL A 74 8.92 -3.84 -3.06
C VAL A 74 8.26 -3.95 -1.70
N PHE A 75 6.96 -4.26 -1.70
CA PHE A 75 6.21 -4.53 -0.48
C PHE A 75 6.21 -6.04 -0.22
N GLY A 76 6.72 -6.45 0.93
CA GLY A 76 6.70 -7.84 1.39
C GLY A 76 5.87 -7.98 2.67
N SER A 77 5.34 -9.16 2.91
CA SER A 77 4.77 -9.50 4.22
C SER A 77 5.89 -9.89 5.17
N TYR A 78 5.94 -9.26 6.34
CA TYR A 78 6.66 -9.77 7.49
C TYR A 78 5.61 -10.24 8.49
N THR A 79 5.53 -11.55 8.70
CA THR A 79 4.66 -12.19 9.69
C THR A 79 5.50 -12.76 10.81
#